data_AF-A0AAU4ILD4-F1
#
_entry.id   AF-A0AAU4ILD4-F1
#
_cell.length_a   1.000
_cell.length_b   1.000
_cell.length_c   1.000
_cell.angle_alpha   90.00
_cell.angle_beta   90.00
_cell.angle_gamma   90.00
#
_symmetry.space_group_name_H-M   'P 1'
#
loop_
_entity.id
_entity.type
_entity.pdbx_description
1 polymer ?
#
loop_
_entity_poly.entity_id
_entity_poly.type
_entity_poly.pdbx_seq_one_letter_code
_entity_poly.pdbx_strand_id
1 'polypeptide(L)'
;MHLAETREQALREAEYGTPGIVDYIEKLGGTRLDGCATPAGAVERWTTEGLPTFGRAVIGAPEDAVRRIEQLAEKTGGFGTFLILRLDLAEPAAALRSLELFAERVVPRLTGHTEARRASLEWAGRNSERFTGALRRSTMEAIARKGEVR
;
A
#
# COMPACT_ATOMS: atom_id res chain seq x y z
N MET A 1 -1.43 10.32 5.13
CA MET A 1 -1.40 8.91 4.69
C MET A 1 -0.30 8.21 5.48
N HIS A 2 -0.54 6.98 5.92
CA HIS A 2 0.47 6.12 6.55
C HIS A 2 0.30 4.67 6.07
N LEU A 3 1.38 4.03 5.67
CA LEU A 3 1.39 2.68 5.10
C LEU A 3 2.35 1.77 5.84
N ALA A 4 1.92 0.53 6.05
CA ALA A 4 2.76 -0.56 6.54
C ALA A 4 2.54 -1.83 5.71
N GLU A 5 3.27 -2.90 6.00
CA GLU A 5 3.16 -4.18 5.27
C GLU A 5 1.75 -4.80 5.43
N THR A 6 1.11 -4.58 6.59
CA THR A 6 -0.29 -4.97 6.82
C THR A 6 -1.11 -3.80 7.33
N ARG A 7 -2.43 -3.90 7.16
CA ARG A 7 -3.38 -2.91 7.67
C ARG A 7 -3.28 -2.79 9.20
N GLU A 8 -3.22 -3.91 9.91
CA GLU A 8 -3.18 -3.95 11.37
C GLU A 8 -1.92 -3.28 11.90
N GLN A 9 -0.78 -3.45 11.22
CA GLN A 9 0.45 -2.75 11.57
C GLN A 9 0.30 -1.24 11.36
N ALA A 10 -0.22 -0.80 10.21
CA ALA A 10 -0.38 0.62 9.92
C ALA A 10 -1.30 1.32 10.94
N LEU A 11 -2.39 0.65 11.34
CA LEU A 11 -3.32 1.17 12.35
C LEU A 11 -2.62 1.34 13.70
N ARG A 12 -1.90 0.32 14.17
CA ARG A 12 -1.14 0.39 15.44
C ARG A 12 -0.06 1.47 15.41
N GLU A 13 0.68 1.58 14.31
CA GLU A 13 1.72 2.60 14.18
C GLU A 13 1.14 4.02 14.19
N ALA A 14 -0.04 4.21 13.60
CA ALA A 14 -0.72 5.51 13.55
C ALA A 14 -1.25 5.97 14.93
N GLU A 15 -1.40 5.06 15.90
CA GLU A 15 -1.77 5.41 17.28
C GLU A 15 -0.72 6.33 17.93
N TYR A 16 0.51 6.35 17.43
CA TYR A 16 1.59 7.21 17.91
C TYR A 16 1.26 8.71 17.75
N GLY A 17 0.98 9.16 16.53
CA GLY A 17 0.82 10.59 16.23
C GLY A 17 -0.62 11.08 16.22
N THR A 18 -1.60 10.17 16.07
CA THR A 18 -3.02 10.55 15.97
C THR A 18 -3.54 11.34 17.20
N PRO A 19 -3.15 11.03 18.45
CA PRO A 19 -3.57 11.84 19.60
C PRO A 19 -3.17 13.32 19.51
N GLY A 20 -2.00 13.62 18.94
CA GLY A 20 -1.56 15.01 18.73
C GLY A 20 -2.42 15.75 17.69
N ILE A 21 -2.87 15.04 16.65
CA ILE A 21 -3.79 15.58 15.65
C ILE A 21 -5.16 15.85 16.26
N VAL A 22 -5.67 14.94 17.09
CA VAL A 22 -6.92 15.13 17.83
C VAL A 22 -6.82 16.36 18.74
N ASP A 23 -5.78 16.45 19.56
CA ASP A 23 -5.55 17.59 20.46
C ASP A 23 -5.51 18.93 19.69
N TYR A 24 -4.83 18.95 18.54
CA TYR A 24 -4.82 20.12 17.65
C TYR A 24 -6.23 20.50 17.18
N ILE A 25 -7.03 19.55 16.70
CA ILE A 25 -8.40 19.81 16.22
C ILE A 25 -9.29 20.29 17.37
N GLU A 26 -9.24 19.63 18.53
CA GLU A 26 -10.07 19.97 19.69
C GLU A 26 -9.74 21.37 20.22
N LYS A 27 -8.46 21.74 20.27
CA LYS A 27 -8.03 23.10 20.66
C LYS A 27 -8.46 24.16 19.65
N LEU A 28 -8.37 23.86 18.36
CA LEU A 28 -8.77 24.78 17.31
C LEU A 28 -10.31 24.97 17.26
N GLY A 29 -11.07 23.89 17.44
CA GLY A 29 -12.52 23.86 17.35
C GLY A 29 -13.26 24.13 18.67
N GLY A 30 -12.56 24.13 19.81
CA GLY A 30 -13.13 24.37 21.13
C GLY A 30 -14.08 23.27 21.65
N THR A 31 -14.14 22.11 20.98
CA THR A 31 -15.04 21.00 21.32
C THR A 31 -14.30 19.67 21.21
N ARG A 32 -14.66 18.72 22.08
CA ARG A 32 -14.11 17.36 22.03
C ARG A 32 -14.68 16.54 20.87
N LEU A 33 -13.86 15.66 20.33
CA LEU A 33 -14.25 14.73 19.29
C LEU A 33 -14.74 13.42 19.90
N ASP A 34 -15.99 13.05 19.62
CA ASP A 34 -16.53 11.74 20.00
C ASP A 34 -15.67 10.59 19.44
N GLY A 35 -15.60 9.45 20.12
CA GLY A 35 -14.81 8.30 19.61
C GLY A 35 -13.28 8.48 19.58
N CYS A 36 -12.75 9.67 19.87
CA CYS A 36 -11.31 9.93 19.94
C CYS A 36 -10.72 9.80 21.36
N ALA A 37 -11.44 9.16 22.29
CA ALA A 37 -11.03 9.05 23.69
C ALA A 37 -9.78 8.17 23.92
N THR A 38 -9.45 7.29 22.95
CA THR A 38 -8.24 6.47 22.96
C THR A 38 -7.49 6.63 21.63
N PRO A 39 -6.16 6.38 21.58
CA PRO A 39 -5.42 6.42 20.33
C PRO A 39 -6.02 5.51 19.25
N ALA A 40 -6.34 4.26 19.61
CA ALA A 40 -7.00 3.31 18.72
C ALA A 40 -8.38 3.82 18.22
N GLY A 41 -9.21 4.36 19.11
CA GLY A 41 -10.51 4.94 18.74
C GLY A 41 -10.36 6.16 17.82
N ALA A 42 -9.34 6.98 18.04
CA ALA A 42 -9.06 8.12 17.18
C ALA A 42 -8.60 7.70 15.78
N VAL A 43 -7.75 6.67 15.67
CA VAL A 43 -7.34 6.07 14.39
C VAL A 43 -8.55 5.46 13.68
N GLU A 44 -9.38 4.72 14.41
CA GLU A 44 -10.62 4.15 13.88
C GLU A 44 -11.52 5.25 13.33
N ARG A 45 -11.89 6.25 14.14
CA ARG A 45 -12.72 7.39 13.70
C ARG A 45 -12.13 8.07 12.47
N TRP A 46 -10.82 8.31 12.42
CA TRP A 46 -10.20 9.00 11.29
C TRP A 46 -10.28 8.19 9.98
N THR A 47 -10.19 6.87 10.07
CA THR A 47 -10.26 5.99 8.91
C THR A 47 -11.71 5.67 8.49
N THR A 48 -12.66 5.67 9.42
CA THR A 48 -14.06 5.28 9.17
C THR A 48 -15.02 6.44 8.95
N GLU A 49 -14.90 7.54 9.69
CA GLU A 49 -15.79 8.70 9.60
C GLU A 49 -15.05 9.89 9.01
N GLY A 50 -13.79 10.06 9.42
CA GLY A 50 -12.95 11.20 9.14
C GLY A 50 -12.82 12.13 10.35
N LEU A 51 -11.82 13.00 10.30
CA LEU A 51 -11.66 14.09 11.26
C LEU A 51 -12.05 15.41 10.59
N PRO A 52 -12.56 16.39 11.36
CA PRO A 52 -12.72 17.76 10.86
C PRO A 52 -11.42 18.28 10.26
N THR A 53 -11.52 19.07 9.19
CA THR A 53 -10.39 19.67 8.44
C THR A 53 -9.54 18.67 7.64
N PHE A 54 -9.25 17.48 8.16
CA PHE A 54 -8.38 16.49 7.50
C PHE A 54 -9.12 15.43 6.69
N GLY A 55 -10.45 15.33 6.84
CA GLY A 55 -11.25 14.32 6.18
C GLY A 55 -10.86 12.91 6.60
N ARG A 56 -10.98 11.93 5.70
CA ARG A 56 -10.65 10.53 5.97
C ARG A 56 -9.20 10.23 5.63
N ALA A 57 -8.45 9.74 6.62
CA ALA A 57 -7.09 9.29 6.41
C ALA A 57 -7.04 7.96 5.65
N VAL A 58 -5.97 7.80 4.89
CA VAL A 58 -5.54 6.50 4.37
C VAL A 58 -4.47 5.97 5.30
N ILE A 59 -4.85 5.01 6.14
CA ILE A 59 -3.97 4.26 7.03
C ILE A 59 -4.20 2.78 6.75
N GLY A 60 -3.20 2.08 6.22
CA GLY A 60 -3.40 0.69 5.78
C GLY A 60 -2.22 0.09 5.02
N ALA A 61 -2.51 -0.95 4.23
CA ALA A 61 -1.54 -1.57 3.33
C ALA A 61 -1.43 -0.78 2.01
N PRO A 62 -0.37 -0.98 1.19
CA PRO A 62 -0.20 -0.29 -0.10
C PRO A 62 -1.42 -0.42 -1.03
N GLU A 63 -2.10 -1.56 -1.00
CA GLU A 63 -3.30 -1.86 -1.79
C GLU A 63 -4.46 -0.90 -1.46
N ASP A 64 -4.52 -0.43 -0.21
CA ASP A 64 -5.54 0.50 0.22
C ASP A 64 -5.29 1.92 -0.29
N ALA A 65 -4.00 2.31 -0.39
CA ALA A 65 -3.61 3.56 -1.04
C ALA A 65 -3.93 3.56 -2.54
N VAL A 66 -3.59 2.47 -3.24
CA VAL A 66 -3.92 2.29 -4.67
C VAL A 66 -5.42 2.44 -4.88
N ARG A 67 -6.23 1.65 -4.17
CA ARG A 67 -7.69 1.67 -4.29
C ARG A 67 -8.26 3.06 -4.01
N ARG A 68 -7.75 3.74 -2.97
CA ARG A 68 -8.24 5.08 -2.63
C ARG A 68 -7.90 6.11 -3.69
N ILE A 69 -6.68 6.05 -4.23
CA ILE A 69 -6.23 6.98 -5.27
C ILE A 69 -7.02 6.75 -6.57
N GLU A 70 -7.25 5.50 -6.98
CA GLU A 70 -8.08 5.16 -8.13
C GLU A 70 -9.51 5.69 -7.96
N GLN A 71 -10.13 5.48 -6.80
CA GLN A 71 -11.45 6.02 -6.48
C GLN A 71 -11.49 7.55 -6.52
N LEU A 72 -10.41 8.23 -6.10
CA LEU A 72 -10.32 9.68 -6.17
C LEU A 72 -10.23 10.14 -7.63
N ALA A 73 -9.37 9.49 -8.43
CA ALA A 73 -9.22 9.81 -9.85
C ALA A 73 -10.54 9.59 -10.61
N GLU A 74 -11.23 8.49 -10.36
CA GLU A 74 -12.54 8.22 -10.97
C GLU A 74 -13.56 9.31 -10.61
N LYS A 75 -13.62 9.71 -9.34
CA LYS A 75 -14.55 10.75 -8.86
C LYS A 75 -14.25 12.15 -9.40
N THR A 76 -12.99 12.48 -9.67
CA THR A 76 -12.59 13.81 -10.16
C THR A 76 -12.44 13.88 -11.68
N GLY A 77 -12.57 12.77 -12.40
CA GLY A 77 -12.21 12.70 -13.82
C GLY A 77 -10.70 12.72 -14.07
N GLY A 78 -9.90 12.41 -13.04
CA GLY A 78 -8.45 12.41 -13.05
C GLY A 78 -7.84 13.59 -12.28
N PHE A 79 -6.53 13.53 -12.07
CA PHE A 79 -5.71 14.62 -11.55
C PHE A 79 -4.26 14.45 -12.02
N GLY A 80 -3.53 15.56 -12.17
CA GLY A 80 -2.15 15.53 -12.64
C GLY A 80 -1.13 15.18 -11.55
N THR A 81 -1.36 15.59 -10.30
CA THR A 81 -0.41 15.39 -9.20
C THR A 81 -1.14 15.07 -7.91
N PHE A 82 -0.65 14.06 -7.18
CA PHE A 82 -1.11 13.69 -5.86
C PHE A 82 -0.08 14.11 -4.82
N LEU A 83 -0.49 14.93 -3.84
CA LEU A 83 0.37 15.36 -2.75
C LEU A 83 0.04 14.58 -1.47
N ILE A 84 1.07 14.04 -0.82
CA ILE A 84 0.93 13.38 0.49
C ILE A 84 1.17 14.40 1.58
N LEU A 85 0.13 14.67 2.39
CA LEU A 85 0.31 15.40 3.65
C LEU A 85 0.91 14.45 4.71
N ARG A 86 2.04 14.87 5.28
CA ARG A 86 2.77 14.18 6.34
C ARG A 86 2.45 14.82 7.69
N LEU A 87 1.93 14.00 8.61
CA LEU A 87 1.42 14.44 9.92
C LEU A 87 2.06 13.69 11.09
N ASP A 88 3.33 13.26 10.96
CA ASP A 88 4.08 12.53 11.99
C ASP A 88 3.27 11.46 12.74
N LEU A 89 2.53 10.65 11.97
CA LEU A 89 1.57 9.68 12.49
C LEU A 89 2.22 8.48 13.17
N ALA A 90 3.47 8.21 12.84
CA ALA A 90 4.22 7.05 13.31
C ALA A 90 5.65 7.46 13.67
N GLU A 91 6.33 6.62 14.44
CA GLU A 91 7.77 6.75 14.73
C GLU A 91 8.58 6.99 13.44
N PRO A 92 9.68 7.77 13.47
CA PRO A 92 10.38 8.22 12.26
C PRO A 92 10.76 7.11 11.28
N ALA A 93 11.19 5.95 11.78
CA ALA A 93 11.56 4.80 10.96
C ALA A 93 10.33 4.20 10.22
N ALA A 94 9.21 4.05 10.92
CA ALA A 94 7.96 3.58 10.31
C ALA A 94 7.40 4.60 9.32
N ALA A 95 7.51 5.89 9.64
CA ALA A 95 7.07 6.96 8.76
C ALA A 95 7.92 7.04 7.49
N LEU A 96 9.23 6.80 7.56
CA LEU A 96 10.08 6.66 6.37
C LEU A 96 9.70 5.40 5.56
N ARG A 97 9.53 4.26 6.24
CA ARG A 97 9.10 3.01 5.60
C ARG A 97 7.78 3.15 4.84
N SER A 98 6.84 3.94 5.37
CA SER A 98 5.59 4.25 4.67
C SER A 98 5.82 4.95 3.33
N LEU A 99 6.82 5.82 3.20
CA LEU A 99 7.14 6.48 1.93
C LEU A 99 7.83 5.53 0.96
N GLU A 100 8.73 4.68 1.45
CA GLU A 100 9.33 3.61 0.65
C GLU A 100 8.25 2.70 0.07
N LEU A 101 7.31 2.23 0.90
CA LEU A 101 6.19 1.41 0.46
C LEU A 101 5.31 2.14 -0.55
N PHE A 102 5.06 3.43 -0.38
CA PHE A 102 4.35 4.22 -1.37
C PHE A 102 5.09 4.26 -2.71
N ALA A 103 6.39 4.59 -2.69
CA ALA A 103 7.21 4.69 -3.88
C ALA A 103 7.39 3.35 -4.61
N GLU A 104 7.67 2.27 -3.86
CA GLU A 104 7.93 0.94 -4.41
C GLU A 104 6.67 0.22 -4.85
N ARG A 105 5.58 0.35 -4.09
CA ARG A 105 4.40 -0.49 -4.24
C ARG A 105 3.17 0.25 -4.74
N VAL A 106 3.05 1.56 -4.57
CA VAL A 106 1.85 2.31 -5.00
C VAL A 106 2.10 3.00 -6.34
N VAL A 107 3.17 3.79 -6.45
CA VAL A 107 3.47 4.59 -7.66
C VAL A 107 3.52 3.74 -8.95
N PRO A 108 4.18 2.57 -9.00
CA PRO A 108 4.29 1.82 -10.26
C PRO A 108 2.95 1.27 -10.75
N ARG A 109 2.00 0.98 -9.85
CA ARG A 109 0.67 0.50 -10.19
C ARG A 109 -0.18 1.61 -10.80
N LEU A 110 -0.04 2.84 -10.30
CA LEU A 110 -0.83 3.99 -10.75
C LEU A 110 -0.31 4.63 -12.04
N THR A 111 0.97 4.45 -12.33
CA THR A 111 1.64 5.09 -13.48
C THR A 111 1.81 4.15 -14.68
N GLY A 112 1.30 2.93 -14.60
CA GLY A 112 1.37 1.94 -15.69
C GLY A 112 2.75 1.30 -15.92
N HIS A 113 3.76 1.63 -15.11
CA HIS A 113 5.14 1.11 -15.27
C HIS A 113 5.23 -0.42 -15.10
N THR A 114 4.27 -1.04 -14.40
CA THR A 114 4.24 -2.51 -14.23
C THR A 114 3.45 -3.25 -15.30
N GLU A 115 2.66 -2.56 -16.11
CA GLU A 115 1.67 -3.19 -17.00
C GLU A 115 2.33 -3.96 -18.14
N ALA A 116 3.30 -3.35 -18.82
CA ALA A 116 4.03 -4.02 -19.89
C ALA A 116 4.77 -5.28 -19.39
N ARG A 117 5.35 -5.23 -18.19
CA ARG A 117 6.02 -6.37 -17.57
C ARG A 117 5.04 -7.48 -17.20
N ARG A 118 3.87 -7.16 -16.63
CA ARG A 118 2.82 -8.14 -16.33
C ARG A 118 2.29 -8.80 -17.59
N ALA A 119 1.93 -8.00 -18.60
CA ALA A 119 1.46 -8.50 -19.88
C ALA A 119 2.49 -9.43 -20.55
N SER A 120 3.78 -9.05 -20.50
CA SER A 120 4.87 -9.89 -21.01
C SER A 120 5.00 -11.21 -20.24
N LEU A 121 4.88 -11.20 -18.92
CA LEU A 121 4.96 -12.41 -18.10
C LEU A 121 3.79 -13.35 -18.38
N GLU A 122 2.56 -12.83 -18.46
CA GLU A 122 1.38 -13.62 -18.82
C GLU A 122 1.52 -14.22 -20.22
N TRP A 123 1.98 -13.43 -21.19
CA TRP A 123 2.23 -13.93 -22.54
C TRP A 123 3.29 -15.03 -22.55
N ALA A 124 4.39 -14.85 -21.82
CA ALA A 124 5.43 -15.88 -21.70
C ALA A 124 4.90 -17.15 -21.03
N GLY A 125 4.03 -17.02 -20.01
CA GLY A 125 3.34 -18.13 -19.37
C GLY A 125 2.45 -18.91 -20.33
N ARG A 126 1.62 -18.21 -21.13
CA ARG A 126 0.78 -18.80 -22.19
C ARG A 126 1.61 -19.49 -23.28
N ASN A 127 2.85 -19.04 -23.50
CA ASN A 127 3.79 -19.60 -24.47
C ASN A 127 4.88 -20.43 -23.80
N SER A 128 4.64 -20.94 -22.59
CA SER A 128 5.69 -21.56 -21.77
C SER A 128 6.38 -22.74 -22.45
N GLU A 129 5.69 -23.51 -23.28
CA GLU A 129 6.29 -24.61 -24.06
C GLU A 129 7.40 -24.13 -25.01
N ARG A 130 7.23 -22.94 -25.62
CA ARG A 130 8.20 -22.34 -26.52
C ARG A 130 9.51 -21.99 -25.80
N PHE A 131 9.42 -21.53 -24.56
CA PHE A 131 10.56 -21.04 -23.79
C PHE A 131 11.18 -22.10 -22.87
N THR A 132 10.35 -22.96 -22.30
CA THR A 132 10.78 -23.96 -21.31
C THR A 132 10.90 -25.37 -21.90
N GLY A 133 10.40 -25.62 -23.12
CA GLY A 133 10.39 -26.94 -23.73
C GLY A 133 11.78 -27.55 -23.90
N ALA A 134 12.75 -26.80 -24.41
CA ALA A 134 14.12 -27.28 -24.57
C ALA A 134 14.82 -27.50 -23.22
N LEU A 135 14.61 -26.58 -22.27
CA LEU A 135 15.15 -26.68 -20.91
C LEU A 135 14.58 -27.88 -20.14
N ARG A 136 13.27 -28.14 -20.26
CA ARG A 136 12.61 -29.31 -19.67
C ARG A 136 13.15 -30.61 -20.27
N ARG A 137 13.28 -30.68 -21.59
CA ARG A 137 13.85 -31.86 -22.28
C ARG A 137 15.29 -32.14 -21.84
N SER A 138 16.16 -31.13 -21.83
CA SER A 138 17.56 -31.30 -21.42
C SER A 138 17.69 -31.72 -19.96
N THR A 139 16.81 -31.22 -19.08
CA THR A 139 16.80 -31.59 -17.66
C THR A 139 16.35 -33.04 -17.47
N MET A 140 15.30 -33.48 -18.17
CA MET A 140 14.84 -34.87 -18.15
C MET A 140 15.87 -35.84 -18.70
N GLU A 141 16.53 -35.50 -19.81
CA GLU A 141 17.62 -36.30 -20.39
C GLU A 141 18.81 -36.43 -19.43
N ALA A 142 19.19 -35.36 -18.74
CA ALA A 142 20.27 -35.38 -17.76
C ALA A 142 19.91 -36.23 -16.52
N ILE A 143 18.65 -36.24 -16.09
CA ILE A 143 18.15 -37.10 -14.99
C ILE A 143 18.16 -38.57 -15.43
N ALA A 144 17.65 -38.87 -16.63
CA ALA A 144 17.65 -40.24 -17.18
C ALA A 144 19.07 -40.80 -17.30
N ARG A 145 20.00 -40.00 -17.83
CA ARG A 145 21.41 -40.38 -18.00
C ARG A 145 22.16 -40.59 -16.67
N LYS A 146 21.69 -40.02 -15.56
CA LYS A 146 22.20 -40.31 -14.21
C LYS A 146 21.49 -41.49 -13.52
N GLY A 147 20.23 -41.75 -13.86
CA GLY A 147 19.47 -42.90 -13.35
C GLY A 147 19.93 -44.25 -13.92
N GLU A 148 20.50 -44.26 -15.13
CA GLU A 148 21.03 -45.45 -15.80
C GLU A 148 22.44 -45.87 -15.31
N VAL A 149 23.11 -45.08 -14.47
CA VAL A 149 24.48 -45.34 -13.97
C VAL A 149 24.45 -45.93 -12.54
N ARG A 150 23.39 -46.63 -12.16
CA ARG A 150 23.26 -47.25 -10.84
C ARG A 150 22.85 -48.71 -10.89
#